data_AF-A0A4R5C168-F1
#
_entry.id   AF-A0A4R5C168-F1
#
_cell.length_a   1.000
_cell.length_b   1.000
_cell.length_c   1.000
_cell.angle_alpha   90.00
_cell.angle_beta   90.00
_cell.angle_gamma   90.00
#
_symmetry.space_group_name_H-M   'P 1'
#
loop_
_entity.id
_entity.type
_entity.pdbx_description
1 polymer ?
#
loop_
_entity_poly.entity_id
_entity_poly.type
_entity_poly.pdbx_seq_one_letter_code
_entity_poly.pdbx_strand_id
1 'polypeptide(L)'
;MTARTAGRKGRPWRRAREQALAEGAGICWICGHGGARYADHKVLLERWKAMGGDPNDPADLAPAHGANSRCRDCGRCCNESKGDRPYQSPVQGSRDW
;
A
#
# COMPACT_ATOMS: atom_id res chain seq x y z
N MET A 1 1.03 24.40 -4.04
CA MET A 1 0.87 23.15 -4.82
C MET A 1 1.98 22.19 -4.43
N THR A 2 1.68 21.20 -3.59
CA THR A 2 2.63 20.15 -3.24
C THR A 2 2.85 19.25 -4.46
N ALA A 3 4.11 18.98 -4.83
CA ALA A 3 4.39 18.20 -6.03
C ALA A 3 3.70 16.82 -6.00
N ARG A 4 3.21 16.35 -7.15
CA ARG A 4 2.60 15.00 -7.31
C ARG A 4 3.48 13.84 -6.82
N THR A 5 4.79 14.08 -6.65
CA THR A 5 5.77 13.09 -6.15
C THR A 5 6.17 13.28 -4.68
N ALA A 6 5.61 14.25 -3.97
CA ALA A 6 5.85 14.43 -2.54
C ALA A 6 5.40 13.17 -1.78
N GLY A 7 6.32 12.56 -1.01
CA GLY A 7 6.08 11.34 -0.24
C GLY A 7 6.35 10.01 -0.93
N ARG A 8 7.09 10.00 -2.05
CA ARG A 8 7.37 8.75 -2.80
C ARG A 8 8.86 8.49 -3.08
N LYS A 9 9.74 9.35 -2.56
CA LYS A 9 11.17 9.31 -2.86
C LYS A 9 12.02 9.90 -1.73
N GLY A 10 13.31 9.56 -1.74
CA GLY A 10 14.29 10.09 -0.81
C GLY A 10 14.41 9.31 0.50
N ARG A 11 15.20 9.84 1.43
CA ARG A 11 15.49 9.19 2.73
C ARG A 11 14.24 9.04 3.62
N PRO A 12 13.33 10.03 3.74
CA PRO A 12 12.13 9.87 4.56
C PRO A 12 11.24 8.71 4.08
N TRP A 13 10.98 8.65 2.77
CA TRP A 13 10.23 7.57 2.15
C TRP A 13 10.85 6.19 2.41
N ARG A 14 12.18 6.06 2.24
CA ARG A 14 12.86 4.77 2.47
C ARG A 14 12.66 4.27 3.90
N ARG A 15 12.80 5.15 4.89
CA ARG A 15 12.60 4.84 6.32
C ARG A 15 11.16 4.43 6.60
N ALA A 16 10.20 5.22 6.12
CA ALA A 16 8.79 4.94 6.33
C ALA A 16 8.36 3.62 5.67
N ARG A 17 8.87 3.33 4.46
CA ARG A 17 8.65 2.05 3.78
C ARG A 17 9.26 0.88 4.55
N GLU A 18 10.49 0.99 5.02
CA GLU A 18 11.15 -0.06 5.82
C GLU A 18 10.38 -0.35 7.10
N GLN A 19 9.91 0.70 7.79
CA GLN A 19 9.07 0.57 8.97
C GLN A 19 7.75 -0.13 8.67
N ALA A 20 7.01 0.31 7.64
CA ALA A 20 5.74 -0.31 7.26
C ALA A 20 5.89 -1.80 6.88
N LEU A 21 6.99 -2.16 6.21
CA LEU A 21 7.31 -3.56 5.87
C LEU A 21 7.61 -4.41 7.10
N ALA A 22 8.34 -3.85 8.07
CA ALA A 22 8.65 -4.53 9.33
C ALA A 22 7.39 -4.73 10.19
N GLU A 23 6.60 -3.67 10.39
CA GLU A 23 5.37 -3.71 11.19
C GLU A 23 4.30 -4.63 10.59
N GLY A 24 4.14 -4.61 9.27
CA GLY A 24 3.18 -5.47 8.58
C GLY A 24 3.69 -6.88 8.28
N ALA A 25 4.88 -7.26 8.76
CA ALA A 25 5.51 -8.57 8.56
C ALA A 25 5.54 -9.05 7.08
N GLY A 26 5.61 -8.11 6.13
CA GLY A 26 5.53 -8.42 4.69
C GLY A 26 4.20 -9.03 4.24
N ILE A 27 3.13 -8.92 5.03
CA ILE A 27 1.77 -9.35 4.68
C ILE A 27 1.10 -8.23 3.89
N CYS A 28 0.64 -8.54 2.67
CA CYS A 28 -0.02 -7.55 1.84
C CYS A 28 -1.36 -7.13 2.45
N TRP A 29 -1.53 -5.85 2.76
CA TRP A 29 -2.76 -5.35 3.37
C TRP A 29 -3.98 -5.37 2.43
N ILE A 30 -3.74 -5.49 1.12
CA ILE A 30 -4.78 -5.52 0.07
C ILE A 30 -5.34 -6.94 -0.12
N CYS A 31 -4.48 -7.98 -0.07
CA CYS A 31 -4.89 -9.35 -0.38
C CYS A 31 -4.69 -10.35 0.77
N GLY A 32 -3.99 -9.98 1.84
CA GLY A 32 -3.71 -10.84 2.98
C GLY A 32 -2.56 -11.83 2.79
N HIS A 33 -1.98 -11.96 1.59
CA HIS A 33 -0.89 -12.92 1.33
C HIS A 33 0.49 -12.35 1.68
N GLY A 34 1.40 -13.23 2.10
CA GLY A 34 2.78 -12.88 2.42
C GLY A 34 3.64 -12.48 1.21
N GLY A 35 4.86 -12.02 1.48
CA GLY A 35 5.87 -11.71 0.47
C GLY A 35 5.74 -10.32 -0.19
N ALA A 36 4.97 -9.42 0.42
CA ALA A 36 4.90 -8.02 0.00
C ALA A 36 6.24 -7.31 0.28
N ARG A 37 6.75 -6.57 -0.71
CA ARG A 37 8.00 -5.81 -0.59
C ARG A 37 7.84 -4.33 -0.94
N TYR A 38 6.65 -3.89 -1.30
CA TYR A 38 6.35 -2.47 -1.53
C TYR A 38 5.53 -1.93 -0.37
N ALA A 39 5.47 -0.61 -0.24
CA ALA A 39 4.50 0.04 0.64
C ALA A 39 3.44 0.71 -0.24
N ASP A 40 2.20 0.63 0.18
CA ASP A 40 1.05 1.34 -0.40
C ASP A 40 0.39 2.17 0.69
N HIS A 41 -0.20 3.29 0.27
CA HIS A 41 -0.97 4.17 1.14
C HIS A 41 -2.38 3.61 1.36
N LYS A 42 -2.78 3.43 2.62
CA LYS A 42 -4.08 2.89 3.03
C LYS A 42 -5.20 3.81 2.60
N VAL A 43 -5.08 5.07 2.98
CA VAL A 43 -5.86 6.19 2.45
C VAL A 43 -5.17 6.67 1.18
N LEU A 44 -5.95 7.13 0.20
CA LEU A 44 -5.36 7.73 -0.99
C LEU A 44 -4.47 8.91 -0.61
N LEU A 45 -3.24 8.92 -1.11
CA LEU A 45 -2.23 9.94 -0.76
C LEU A 45 -2.75 11.37 -0.87
N GLU A 46 -3.51 11.68 -1.92
CA GLU A 46 -4.08 13.02 -2.11
C GLU A 46 -5.15 13.35 -1.05
N ARG A 47 -5.97 12.36 -0.66
CA ARG A 47 -6.94 12.51 0.43
C ARG A 47 -6.23 12.64 1.78
N TRP A 48 -5.18 11.86 2.01
CA TRP A 48 -4.38 11.93 3.23
C TRP A 48 -3.77 13.32 3.43
N LYS A 49 -3.12 13.86 2.39
CA LYS A 49 -2.58 15.21 2.37
C LYS A 49 -3.66 16.29 2.58
N ALA A 50 -4.84 16.13 1.97
CA ALA A 50 -5.93 17.09 2.12
C ALA A 50 -6.44 17.18 3.57
N MET A 51 -6.27 16.12 4.36
CA MET A 51 -6.57 16.11 5.80
C MET A 51 -5.40 16.60 6.67
N GLY A 52 -4.31 17.09 6.05
CA GLY A 52 -3.10 17.54 6.74
C GLY A 52 -2.11 16.44 7.10
N GLY A 53 -2.32 15.20 6.60
CA GLY A 53 -1.45 14.06 6.91
C GLY A 53 -0.09 14.11 6.22
N ASP A 54 0.95 13.56 6.88
CA ASP A 54 2.28 13.41 6.29
C ASP A 54 2.26 12.29 5.22
N PRO A 55 2.68 12.57 3.98
CA PRO A 55 2.84 11.57 2.93
C PRO A 55 3.72 10.36 3.26
N ASN A 56 4.61 10.45 4.25
CA ASN A 56 5.45 9.36 4.71
C ASN A 56 5.05 8.86 6.11
N ASP A 57 3.84 9.19 6.57
CA ASP A 57 3.33 8.67 7.84
C ASP A 57 3.27 7.13 7.80
N PRO A 58 4.05 6.42 8.65
CA PRO A 58 3.99 4.97 8.72
C PRO A 58 2.58 4.44 9.02
N ALA A 59 1.73 5.22 9.72
CA ALA A 59 0.37 4.82 10.02
C ALA A 59 -0.51 4.66 8.78
N ASP A 60 -0.27 5.48 7.74
CA ASP A 60 -0.97 5.38 6.45
C ASP A 60 -0.27 4.44 5.47
N LEU A 61 0.89 3.88 5.81
CA LEU A 61 1.60 2.93 4.98
C LEU A 61 1.36 1.49 5.42
N ALA A 62 1.30 0.59 4.45
CA ALA A 62 1.29 -0.85 4.71
C ALA A 62 1.93 -1.64 3.58
N PRO A 63 2.39 -2.88 3.83
CA PRO A 63 3.00 -3.71 2.80
C PRO A 63 2.02 -4.02 1.68
N ALA A 64 2.47 -3.93 0.43
CA ALA A 64 1.72 -4.38 -0.74
C ALA A 64 2.63 -5.09 -1.76
N HIS A 65 2.02 -5.97 -2.57
CA HIS A 65 2.67 -6.55 -3.73
C HIS A 65 2.77 -5.51 -4.85
N GLY A 66 3.99 -5.24 -5.32
CA GLY A 66 4.27 -4.36 -6.46
C GLY A 66 4.83 -5.11 -7.67
N ALA A 67 5.25 -4.38 -8.70
CA ALA A 67 5.81 -4.92 -9.95
C ALA A 67 6.95 -5.93 -9.73
N ASN A 68 7.89 -5.65 -8.81
CA ASN A 68 9.00 -6.56 -8.51
C ASN A 68 8.71 -7.51 -7.33
N SER A 69 7.46 -7.56 -6.84
CA SER A 69 7.03 -8.48 -5.79
C SER A 69 5.57 -8.88 -6.04
N ARG A 70 5.28 -9.39 -7.23
CA ARG A 70 3.94 -9.84 -7.63
C ARG A 70 3.42 -10.90 -6.65
N CYS A 71 2.13 -10.84 -6.32
CA CYS A 71 1.50 -11.83 -5.44
C CYS A 71 1.50 -13.21 -6.13
N ARG A 72 1.99 -14.25 -5.45
CA ARG A 72 2.01 -15.62 -5.99
C ARG A 72 0.60 -16.22 -6.04
N ASP A 73 -0.22 -15.95 -5.03
CA ASP A 73 -1.55 -16.54 -4.89
C ASP A 73 -2.59 -15.80 -5.73
N CYS A 74 -2.60 -14.47 -5.71
CA CYS A 74 -3.52 -13.69 -6.54
C CYS A 74 -3.06 -13.55 -8.01
N GLY A 75 -1.79 -13.84 -8.31
CA GLY A 75 -1.23 -13.63 -9.65
C GLY A 75 -1.26 -12.18 -10.12
N ARG A 76 -1.32 -11.18 -9.23
CA ARG A 76 -1.41 -9.75 -9.59
C ARG A 76 -0.47 -8.87 -8.77
N CYS A 77 -0.16 -7.70 -9.29
CA CYS A 77 0.52 -6.66 -8.54
C CYS A 77 -0.56 -5.84 -7.82
N CYS A 78 -0.79 -6.13 -6.54
CA CYS A 78 -1.94 -5.64 -5.78
C CYS A 78 -1.96 -4.11 -5.66
N ASN A 79 -0.79 -3.49 -5.45
CA ASN A 79 -0.66 -2.04 -5.35
C ASN A 79 -1.07 -1.34 -6.66
N GLU A 80 -0.52 -1.79 -7.79
CA GLU A 80 -0.83 -1.27 -9.12
C GLU A 80 -2.28 -1.57 -9.53
N SER A 81 -2.81 -2.73 -9.10
CA SER A 81 -4.21 -3.07 -9.29
C SER A 81 -5.13 -2.13 -8.52
N LYS A 82 -4.78 -1.72 -7.30
CA LYS A 82 -5.52 -0.70 -6.55
C LYS A 82 -5.39 0.67 -7.23
N GLY A 83 -4.15 1.09 -7.48
CA GLY A 83 -3.84 2.39 -8.08
C GLY A 83 -4.27 3.54 -7.18
N ASP A 84 -4.98 4.51 -7.75
CA ASP A 84 -5.54 5.68 -7.08
C ASP A 84 -6.99 5.48 -6.61
N ARG A 85 -7.47 4.23 -6.59
CA ARG A 85 -8.81 3.90 -6.10
C ARG A 85 -8.79 3.63 -4.60
N PRO A 86 -9.83 4.06 -3.85
CA PRO A 86 -9.98 3.65 -2.46
C PRO A 86 -9.92 2.14 -2.36
N TYR A 87 -9.23 1.62 -1.35
CA TYR A 87 -9.26 0.20 -1.11
C TYR A 87 -10.70 -0.23 -0.83
N GLN A 88 -11.17 -1.16 -1.65
CA GLN A 88 -12.39 -1.89 -1.39
C GLN A 88 -11.95 -3.23 -0.86
N SER A 89 -12.39 -3.58 0.35
CA SER A 89 -12.27 -4.96 0.81
C SER A 89 -12.79 -5.86 -0.30
N PRO A 90 -12.12 -6.98 -0.62
CA PRO A 90 -12.76 -8.03 -1.38
C PRO A 90 -14.12 -8.26 -0.71
N VAL A 91 -15.20 -7.92 -1.43
CA VAL A 91 -16.51 -8.42 -1.04
C VAL A 91 -16.31 -9.92 -1.00
N GLN A 92 -16.43 -10.54 0.17
CA GLN A 92 -16.62 -11.97 0.27
C GLN A 92 -17.91 -12.24 -0.50
N GLY A 93 -17.79 -12.45 -1.81
CA GLY A 93 -18.88 -12.98 -2.59
C GLY A 93 -19.19 -14.32 -1.95
N SER A 94 -20.40 -14.45 -1.40
CA SER A 94 -20.97 -15.72 -0.99
C SER A 94 -21.07 -16.63 -2.22
N ARG A 95 -19.95 -17.26 -2.56
CA ARG A 95 -19.88 -18.39 -3.46
C ARG A 95 -19.02 -19.38 -2.72
N ASP A 96 -19.54 -20.60 -2.59
CA ASP A 96 -19.25 -21.61 -1.57
C ASP A 96 -20.31 -21.47 -0.45
N TRP A 97 -21.43 -22.22 -0.40
CA TRP A 97 -21.76 -23.58 -0.85
C TRP A 97 -23.29 -23.74 -0.84
#